data_AF-A0A8T4DXG6-F1
#
_entry.id   AF-A0A8T4DXG6-F1
#
_cell.length_a   1.000
_cell.length_b   1.000
_cell.length_c   1.000
_cell.angle_alpha   90.00
_cell.angle_beta   90.00
_cell.angle_gamma   90.00
#
_symmetry.space_group_name_H-M   'P 1'
#
loop_
_entity.id
_entity.type
_entity.pdbx_description
1 polymer ?
#
loop_
_entity_poly.entity_id
_entity_poly.type
_entity_poly.pdbx_seq_one_letter_code
_entity_poly.pdbx_strand_id
1 'polypeptide(L)'
;MDIRKEDIASVIVTFILLFIWFVTLLVFNYPLFSVSILWVGMIVLSVIYVMVYYRNKRDMHIFKIRFLVSAVPIYPALAFYVYILITGQEVAGYFRLLPLGIIGTMLFLNLVVVYYFSQRLSAS
;
A
#
# COMPACT_ATOMS: atom_id res chain seq x y z
N MET A 1 -7.07 4.19 -21.91
CA MET A 1 -7.69 3.47 -20.78
C MET A 1 -8.07 4.54 -19.76
N ASP A 2 -9.32 5.01 -19.82
CA ASP A 2 -9.80 6.07 -18.91
C ASP A 2 -9.69 5.62 -17.45
N ILE A 3 -9.27 6.54 -16.59
CA ILE A 3 -9.34 6.37 -15.13
C ILE A 3 -10.84 6.35 -14.77
N ARG A 4 -11.39 5.15 -14.53
CA ARG A 4 -12.81 5.01 -14.16
C ARG A 4 -12.96 5.02 -12.64
N LYS A 5 -14.19 5.24 -12.18
CA LYS A 5 -14.57 5.31 -10.75
C LYS A 5 -14.03 4.14 -9.91
N GLU A 6 -13.85 2.97 -10.52
CA GLU A 6 -13.29 1.76 -9.89
C GLU A 6 -11.83 1.94 -9.45
N ASP A 7 -11.00 2.61 -10.26
CA ASP A 7 -9.60 2.84 -9.94
C ASP A 7 -9.48 3.81 -8.75
N ILE A 8 -10.38 4.80 -8.68
CA ILE A 8 -10.51 5.74 -7.55
C ILE A 8 -10.98 5.02 -6.29
N ALA A 9 -12.00 4.16 -6.39
CA ALA A 9 -12.51 3.38 -5.26
C ALA A 9 -11.41 2.50 -4.64
N SER A 10 -10.57 1.90 -5.48
CA SER A 10 -9.46 1.07 -5.02
C SER A 10 -8.38 1.87 -4.28
N VAL A 11 -8.12 3.10 -4.71
CA VAL A 11 -7.21 4.03 -4.04
C VAL A 11 -7.78 4.41 -2.68
N ILE A 12 -9.07 4.74 -2.61
CA ILE A 12 -9.75 5.09 -1.36
C ILE A 12 -9.67 3.93 -0.34
N VAL A 13 -9.96 2.70 -0.76
CA VAL A 13 -9.86 1.51 0.11
C VAL A 13 -8.43 1.32 0.62
N THR A 14 -7.44 1.53 -0.25
CA THR A 14 -6.02 1.48 0.13
C THR A 14 -5.67 2.52 1.18
N PHE A 15 -6.12 3.77 0.99
CA PHE A 15 -5.93 4.85 1.95
C PHE A 15 -6.56 4.53 3.31
N ILE A 16 -7.78 3.98 3.34
CA ILE A 16 -8.47 3.60 4.58
C ILE A 16 -7.67 2.53 5.33
N LEU A 17 -7.20 1.50 4.64
CA LEU A 17 -6.39 0.43 5.25
C LEU A 17 -5.05 0.94 5.79
N LEU A 18 -4.38 1.82 5.05
CA LEU A 18 -3.14 2.47 5.50
C LEU A 18 -3.38 3.40 6.69
N PHE A 19 -4.53 4.09 6.72
CA PHE A 19 -4.91 4.95 7.84
C PHE A 19 -5.19 4.12 9.11
N ILE A 20 -5.93 3.02 8.99
CA ILE A 20 -6.17 2.09 10.11
C ILE A 20 -4.84 1.55 10.64
N TRP A 21 -3.93 1.14 9.73
CA TRP A 21 -2.59 0.70 10.10
C TRP A 21 -1.80 1.79 10.85
N PHE A 22 -1.84 3.03 10.36
CA PHE A 22 -1.20 4.19 10.97
C PHE A 22 -1.74 4.49 12.38
N VAL A 23 -3.07 4.55 12.55
CA VAL A 23 -3.71 4.77 13.86
C VAL A 23 -3.30 3.67 14.83
N THR A 24 -3.25 2.43 14.35
CA THR A 24 -2.86 1.30 15.18
C THR A 24 -1.42 1.40 15.68
N LEU A 25 -0.50 1.82 14.82
CA LEU A 25 0.90 2.07 15.19
C LEU A 25 1.05 3.18 16.24
N LEU A 26 0.30 4.27 16.08
CA LEU A 26 0.34 5.41 17.00
C LEU A 26 -0.23 5.08 18.38
N VAL A 27 -1.35 4.38 18.43
CA VAL A 27 -2.09 4.13 19.69
C VAL A 27 -1.47 2.98 20.48
N PHE A 28 -1.14 1.88 19.80
CA PHE A 28 -0.85 0.62 20.47
C PHE A 28 0.65 0.34 20.62
N ASN A 29 1.53 1.00 19.85
CA ASN A 29 3.00 0.78 19.88
C ASN A 29 3.43 -0.71 19.90
N TYR A 30 2.59 -1.61 19.37
CA TYR A 30 2.85 -3.05 19.26
C TYR A 30 3.24 -3.39 17.83
N PRO A 31 4.54 -3.67 17.55
CA PRO A 31 5.02 -4.01 16.20
C PRO A 31 4.29 -5.20 15.59
N LEU A 32 3.98 -6.22 16.41
CA LEU A 32 3.34 -7.46 15.96
C LEU A 32 1.90 -7.24 15.49
N PHE A 33 1.14 -6.40 16.20
CA PHE A 33 -0.22 -6.04 15.81
C PHE A 33 -0.25 -5.16 14.57
N SER A 34 0.70 -4.21 14.48
CA SER A 34 0.92 -3.39 13.27
C SER A 34 1.22 -4.23 12.02
N VAL A 35 2.18 -5.16 12.12
CA VAL A 35 2.57 -6.08 11.05
C VAL A 35 1.37 -6.93 10.62
N SER A 36 0.59 -7.43 11.57
CA SER A 36 -0.59 -8.25 11.31
C SER A 36 -1.68 -7.48 10.55
N ILE A 37 -1.96 -6.23 10.96
CA ILE A 37 -2.95 -5.37 10.28
C ILE A 37 -2.51 -5.02 8.87
N LEU A 38 -1.22 -4.70 8.67
CA LEU A 38 -0.69 -4.42 7.34
C LEU A 38 -0.80 -5.66 6.44
N TRP A 39 -0.49 -6.85 6.96
CA TRP A 39 -0.65 -8.11 6.23
C TRP A 39 -2.11 -8.37 5.84
N VAL A 40 -3.05 -8.25 6.79
CA VAL A 40 -4.48 -8.42 6.53
C VAL A 40 -4.96 -7.39 5.49
N GLY A 41 -4.52 -6.14 5.61
CA GLY A 41 -4.84 -5.08 4.65
C GLY A 41 -4.35 -5.39 3.24
N MET A 42 -3.13 -5.91 3.09
CA MET A 42 -2.58 -6.34 1.79
C MET A 42 -3.39 -7.49 1.17
N ILE A 43 -3.82 -8.46 1.97
CA ILE A 43 -4.68 -9.57 1.52
C ILE A 43 -6.04 -9.03 1.06
N VAL A 44 -6.69 -8.19 1.89
CA VAL A 44 -7.98 -7.58 1.57
C VAL A 44 -7.90 -6.75 0.28
N LEU A 45 -6.85 -5.94 0.14
CA LEU A 45 -6.60 -5.19 -1.08
C LEU A 45 -6.49 -6.12 -2.28
N SER A 46 -5.62 -7.13 -2.20
CA SER A 46 -5.42 -8.08 -3.29
C SER A 46 -6.72 -8.77 -3.72
N VAL A 47 -7.58 -9.15 -2.76
CA VAL A 47 -8.88 -9.78 -3.03
C VAL A 47 -9.86 -8.80 -3.68
N ILE A 48 -10.02 -7.59 -3.13
CA ILE A 48 -10.89 -6.55 -3.70
C ILE A 48 -10.45 -6.23 -5.13
N TYR A 49 -9.14 -6.12 -5.36
CA TYR A 49 -8.58 -5.85 -6.67
C TYR A 49 -8.88 -6.94 -7.69
N VAL A 50 -8.66 -8.21 -7.33
CA VAL A 50 -8.99 -9.35 -8.20
C VAL A 50 -10.48 -9.36 -8.53
N MET A 51 -11.35 -9.18 -7.53
CA MET A 51 -12.81 -9.16 -7.74
C MET A 51 -13.24 -8.05 -8.70
N VAL A 52 -12.74 -6.82 -8.52
CA VAL A 52 -13.10 -5.68 -9.37
C VAL A 52 -12.59 -5.86 -10.81
N TYR A 53 -11.33 -6.28 -10.98
CA TYR A 53 -10.74 -6.44 -12.31
C TYR A 53 -11.30 -7.63 -13.09
N TYR A 54 -11.55 -8.76 -12.41
CA TYR A 54 -12.15 -9.94 -13.02
C TYR A 54 -13.58 -9.65 -13.51
N ARG A 55 -14.37 -8.94 -12.69
CA ARG A 55 -15.74 -8.55 -13.04
C ARG A 55 -15.80 -7.60 -14.24
N ASN A 56 -14.76 -6.79 -14.44
CA ASN A 56 -14.71 -5.76 -15.48
C ASN A 56 -13.88 -6.14 -16.71
N LYS A 57 -13.37 -7.39 -16.82
CA LYS A 57 -12.51 -7.89 -17.92
C LYS A 57 -11.36 -6.92 -18.29
N ARG A 58 -10.78 -6.25 -17.30
CA ARG A 58 -9.74 -5.24 -17.52
C ARG A 58 -8.36 -5.88 -17.67
N ASP A 59 -7.49 -5.23 -18.43
CA ASP A 59 -6.07 -5.58 -18.51
C ASP A 59 -5.41 -5.36 -17.14
N MET A 60 -4.88 -6.44 -16.56
CA MET A 60 -4.25 -6.44 -15.25
C MET A 60 -2.82 -5.88 -15.26
N HIS A 61 -2.25 -5.51 -16.41
CA HIS A 61 -0.85 -5.09 -16.52
C HIS A 61 -0.52 -3.86 -15.66
N ILE A 62 -1.28 -2.77 -15.81
CA ILE A 62 -1.07 -1.53 -15.02
C ILE A 62 -1.31 -1.80 -13.53
N PHE A 63 -2.29 -2.66 -13.22
CA PHE A 63 -2.59 -3.04 -11.85
C PHE A 63 -1.45 -3.83 -11.19
N LYS A 64 -0.87 -4.82 -11.88
CA LYS A 64 0.30 -5.57 -11.42
C LYS A 64 1.46 -4.63 -11.10
N ILE A 65 1.71 -3.65 -11.98
CA ILE A 65 2.76 -2.64 -11.75
C ILE A 65 2.47 -1.82 -10.50
N ARG A 66 1.24 -1.31 -10.33
CA ARG A 66 0.85 -0.53 -9.13
C ARG A 66 0.99 -1.33 -7.84
N PHE A 67 0.59 -2.60 -7.85
CA PHE A 67 0.72 -3.49 -6.69
C PHE A 67 2.20 -3.71 -6.35
N LEU A 68 3.03 -4.01 -7.36
CA LEU A 68 4.46 -4.26 -7.18
C LEU A 68 5.20 -3.02 -6.68
N VAL A 69 4.87 -1.86 -7.24
CA VAL A 69 5.39 -0.55 -6.83
C VAL A 69 4.97 -0.19 -5.41
N SER A 70 3.76 -0.55 -5.00
CA SER A 70 3.29 -0.37 -3.60
C SER A 70 4.01 -1.29 -2.63
N ALA A 71 4.39 -2.48 -3.08
CA ALA A 71 5.15 -3.45 -2.31
C ALA A 71 6.58 -2.98 -1.98
N VAL A 72 7.20 -2.18 -2.86
CA VAL A 72 8.58 -1.68 -2.71
C VAL A 72 8.81 -0.93 -1.39
N PRO A 73 7.98 0.04 -0.96
CA PRO A 73 8.14 0.69 0.34
C PRO A 73 7.56 -0.13 1.51
N ILE A 74 6.59 -1.00 1.26
CA ILE A 74 5.93 -1.80 2.31
C ILE A 74 6.82 -2.93 2.82
N TYR A 75 7.50 -3.68 1.94
CA TYR A 75 8.30 -4.84 2.37
C TYR A 75 9.53 -4.47 3.21
N PRO A 76 10.28 -3.40 2.92
CA PRO A 76 11.35 -2.93 3.81
C PRO A 76 10.84 -2.54 5.19
N ALA A 77 9.66 -1.92 5.26
CA ALA A 77 9.00 -1.61 6.53
C ALA A 77 8.70 -2.87 7.33
N LEU A 78 8.12 -3.86 6.66
CA LEU A 78 7.81 -5.16 7.26
C LEU A 78 9.08 -5.83 7.78
N ALA A 79 10.14 -5.87 6.97
CA ALA A 79 11.43 -6.43 7.34
C ALA A 79 12.04 -5.71 8.56
N PHE A 80 11.92 -4.39 8.62
CA PHE A 80 12.35 -3.58 9.77
C PHE A 80 11.57 -3.93 11.05
N TYR A 81 10.24 -4.03 10.97
CA TYR A 81 9.42 -4.43 12.13
C TYR A 81 9.70 -5.86 12.59
N VAL A 82 9.96 -6.78 11.65
CA VAL A 82 10.38 -8.16 11.97
C VAL A 82 11.76 -8.17 12.64
N TYR A 83 12.71 -7.38 12.16
CA TYR A 83 14.03 -7.25 12.79
C TYR A 83 13.93 -6.74 14.23
N ILE A 84 13.10 -5.73 14.48
CA ILE A 84 12.84 -5.21 15.83
C ILE A 84 12.22 -6.28 16.74
N LEU A 85 11.26 -7.06 16.22
CA LEU A 85 10.67 -8.18 16.95
C LEU A 85 11.70 -9.25 17.34
N ILE A 86 12.61 -9.59 16.44
CA ILE A 86 13.66 -10.60 16.68
C ILE A 86 14.70 -10.08 17.69
N THR A 87 15.08 -8.81 17.58
CA THR A 87 16.13 -8.21 18.43
C THR A 87 15.63 -7.74 19.80
N GLY A 88 14.31 -7.69 20.00
CA GLY A 88 13.69 -7.26 21.26
C GLY A 88 13.94 -5.78 21.60
N GLN A 89 14.40 -4.98 20.63
CA GLN A 89 14.64 -3.56 20.84
C GLN A 89 13.32 -2.79 20.80
N GLU A 90 13.17 -1.77 21.66
CA GLU A 90 12.02 -0.88 21.54
C GLU A 90 12.17 0.03 20.30
N VAL A 91 11.04 0.26 19.61
CA VAL A 91 10.99 1.19 18.47
C VAL A 91 11.25 2.60 19.00
N ALA A 92 12.44 3.16 18.73
CA ALA A 92 12.76 4.53 19.10
C ALA A 92 11.71 5.50 18.53
N GLY A 93 11.35 6.55 19.27
CA GLY A 93 10.23 7.45 18.94
C GLY A 93 10.25 8.00 17.51
N TYR A 94 11.43 8.23 16.92
CA TYR A 94 11.59 8.67 15.52
C TYR A 94 11.10 7.63 14.49
N PHE A 95 11.23 6.33 14.78
CA PHE A 95 10.74 5.26 13.93
C PHE A 95 9.22 5.07 13.99
N ARG A 96 8.51 5.77 14.90
CA ARG A 96 7.04 5.83 14.90
C ARG A 96 6.47 6.59 13.71
N LEU A 97 7.27 7.45 13.07
CA LEU A 97 6.88 8.19 11.86
C LEU A 97 7.28 7.47 10.55
N LEU A 98 8.01 6.37 10.64
CA LEU A 98 8.36 5.52 9.49
C LEU A 98 7.12 5.14 8.64
N PRO A 99 5.96 4.76 9.24
CA PRO A 99 4.72 4.52 8.51
C PRO A 99 4.26 5.69 7.63
N LEU A 100 4.42 6.94 8.06
CA LEU A 100 4.07 8.13 7.26
C LEU A 100 4.97 8.24 6.03
N GLY A 101 6.28 8.02 6.20
CA GLY A 101 7.22 8.00 5.08
C GLY A 101 6.90 6.91 4.06
N ILE A 102 6.52 5.72 4.54
CA ILE A 102 6.14 4.58 3.69
C ILE A 102 4.85 4.85 2.93
N ILE A 103 3.81 5.33 3.62
CA ILE A 103 2.53 5.69 2.99
C ILE A 103 2.76 6.80 1.97
N GLY A 104 3.48 7.87 2.33
CA GLY A 104 3.79 8.97 1.43
C GLY A 104 4.54 8.50 0.17
N THR A 105 5.56 7.65 0.35
CA THR A 105 6.35 7.10 -0.76
C THR A 105 5.49 6.19 -1.65
N MET A 106 4.66 5.32 -1.06
CA MET A 106 3.75 4.45 -1.79
C MET A 106 2.75 5.23 -2.63
N LEU A 107 2.17 6.29 -2.07
CA LEU A 107 1.20 7.14 -2.76
C LEU A 107 1.87 7.90 -3.90
N PHE A 108 3.05 8.47 -3.64
CA PHE A 108 3.84 9.16 -4.66
C PHE A 108 4.17 8.24 -5.83
N LEU A 109 4.69 7.03 -5.54
CA LEU A 109 5.02 6.06 -6.58
C LEU A 109 3.78 5.58 -7.36
N ASN A 110 2.64 5.39 -6.71
CA ASN A 110 1.38 5.09 -7.40
C ASN A 110 0.96 6.22 -8.34
N LEU A 111 1.11 7.47 -7.90
CA LEU A 111 0.75 8.66 -8.67
C LEU A 111 1.65 8.77 -9.92
N VAL A 112 2.95 8.50 -9.78
CA VAL A 112 3.90 8.42 -10.90
C VAL A 112 3.50 7.35 -11.92
N VAL A 113 3.14 6.14 -11.46
CA VAL A 113 2.68 5.07 -12.37
C VAL A 113 1.42 5.49 -13.13
N VAL A 114 0.43 6.07 -12.44
CA VAL A 114 -0.80 6.55 -13.08
C VAL A 114 -0.49 7.64 -14.10
N TYR A 115 0.35 8.62 -13.75
CA TYR A 115 0.72 9.71 -14.64
C TYR A 115 1.45 9.20 -15.90
N TYR A 116 2.43 8.30 -15.73
CA TYR A 116 3.20 7.73 -16.83
C TYR A 116 2.32 6.95 -17.81
N PHE A 117 1.43 6.10 -17.30
CA PHE A 117 0.53 5.32 -18.15
C PHE A 117 -0.58 6.19 -18.76
N SER A 118 -1.01 7.27 -18.10
CA SER A 118 -1.94 8.24 -18.68
C SER A 118 -1.33 8.96 -19.89
N GLN A 119 -0.09 9.47 -19.77
CA GLN A 119 0.63 10.15 -20.85
C GLN A 119 0.86 9.23 -22.06
N ARG A 120 1.25 7.97 -21.81
CA ARG A 120 1.51 6.99 -22.88
C ARG A 120 0.25 6.64 -23.68
N LEU A 121 -0.91 6.68 -23.04
CA LEU A 121 -2.22 6.43 -23.65
C LEU A 121 -2.77 7.63 -24.44
N SER A 122 -2.32 8.86 -24.13
CA SER A 122 -2.67 10.05 -24.89
C SER A 122 -1.83 10.23 -26.16
N ALA A 123 -0.70 9.51 -26.26
CA ALA A 123 0.22 9.56 -27.40
C ALA A 123 0.03 8.41 -28.41
N SER A 124 -0.90 7.47 -28.15
CA SER A 124 -1.27 6.35 -29.02
C SER A 124 -2.66 6.55 -29.61
#